data_AF-A0A3D3UGC9-F1
#
_entry.id   AF-A0A3D3UGC9-F1
#
_cell.length_a   1.000
_cell.length_b   1.000
_cell.length_c   1.000
_cell.angle_alpha   90.00
_cell.angle_beta   90.00
_cell.angle_gamma   90.00
#
_symmetry.space_group_name_H-M   'P 1'
#
loop_
_entity.id
_entity.type
_entity.pdbx_description
1 polymer ?
#
loop_
_entity_poly.entity_id
_entity_poly.type
_entity_poly.pdbx_seq_one_letter_code
_entity_poly.pdbx_strand_id
1 'polypeptide(L)'
;MRIADIVKGLGAAVFFFLLSGLFSAQATQAGQAGERDGNFILIASTTSTEQSGLFAHILPRFEAASGIGARVVAVGTGQALRLGQRGDADVLFVHDRIAEERFVAEGFGVGRRDVMYNDFVIIGPRSDPAAIAQLGDVGAALRAIASARAAFVSRGDDSGTHKAELRLWAAAGIDSAQLRADRGDNRWYFETGSGMGPALNSAAELNAYLLSDRATWLNFSNRRDLTIAFQGDPRLYNQYGVILVNPARHPHVKEKLGRAFIDWITGPDGQAAIAAYRIGNDQLFFPNAR
;
A
#
# COMPACT_ATOMS: atom_id res chain seq x y z
N MET A 1 38.59 -30.94 -15.45
CA MET A 1 38.89 -32.19 -14.70
C MET A 1 37.60 -32.62 -14.04
N ARG A 2 37.06 -33.78 -14.42
CA ARG A 2 35.67 -34.21 -14.15
C ARG A 2 35.54 -34.88 -12.78
N ILE A 3 34.49 -34.51 -12.04
CA ILE A 3 34.00 -35.20 -10.84
C ILE A 3 32.98 -36.24 -11.33
N ALA A 4 33.48 -37.41 -11.70
CA ALA A 4 32.67 -38.59 -11.99
C ALA A 4 33.60 -39.79 -11.83
N ASP A 5 33.66 -40.35 -10.62
CA ASP A 5 34.08 -41.72 -10.30
C ASP A 5 33.94 -41.94 -8.79
N ILE A 6 33.68 -43.20 -8.37
CA ILE A 6 33.31 -43.69 -7.02
C ILE A 6 31.77 -43.65 -6.82
N VAL A 7 30.99 -44.72 -7.01
CA VAL A 7 31.11 -46.09 -6.47
C VAL A 7 30.45 -47.10 -7.44
N LYS A 8 31.12 -48.24 -7.68
CA LYS A 8 30.53 -49.49 -8.20
C LYS A 8 30.50 -50.52 -7.07
N GLY A 9 29.45 -51.33 -7.00
CA GLY A 9 29.38 -52.58 -6.23
C GLY A 9 27.95 -53.11 -6.22
N LEU A 10 27.54 -53.85 -7.27
CA LEU A 10 27.37 -55.31 -7.32
C LEU A 10 26.07 -55.82 -6.66
N GLY A 11 25.24 -56.51 -7.44
CA GLY A 11 24.15 -57.34 -6.91
C GLY A 11 23.02 -57.57 -7.91
N ALA A 12 23.22 -58.52 -8.83
CA ALA A 12 22.21 -58.98 -9.76
C ALA A 12 21.03 -59.69 -9.05
N ALA A 13 19.81 -59.46 -9.52
CA ALA A 13 18.75 -60.47 -9.56
C ALA A 13 17.68 -60.06 -10.58
N VAL A 14 17.69 -60.77 -11.71
CA VAL A 14 16.63 -60.78 -12.72
C VAL A 14 15.44 -61.52 -12.11
N PHE A 15 14.24 -60.91 -12.14
CA PHE A 15 13.00 -61.67 -12.03
C PHE A 15 11.98 -61.11 -13.02
N PHE A 16 11.71 -61.92 -14.05
CA PHE A 16 10.69 -61.70 -15.05
C PHE A 16 9.36 -62.21 -14.47
N PHE A 17 8.37 -61.33 -14.32
CA PHE A 17 6.98 -61.76 -14.20
C PHE A 17 6.09 -60.82 -15.03
N LEU A 18 5.63 -61.36 -16.15
CA LEU A 18 4.53 -60.83 -16.95
C LEU A 18 3.23 -61.00 -16.16
N LEU A 19 2.57 -59.89 -15.83
CA LEU A 19 1.14 -59.88 -15.55
C LEU A 19 0.50 -58.63 -16.14
N SER A 20 -0.20 -58.86 -17.24
CA SER A 20 -1.21 -57.99 -17.84
C SER A 20 -2.32 -57.68 -16.83
N GLY A 21 -2.34 -56.46 -16.31
CA GLY A 21 -3.43 -55.92 -15.50
C GLY A 21 -4.00 -54.67 -16.14
N LEU A 22 -5.21 -54.80 -16.69
CA LEU A 22 -6.06 -53.68 -17.11
C LEU A 22 -6.33 -52.77 -15.91
N PHE A 23 -5.69 -51.60 -15.86
CA PHE A 23 -6.08 -50.52 -14.96
C PHE A 23 -6.85 -49.46 -15.77
N SER A 24 -8.16 -49.44 -15.59
CA SER A 24 -9.02 -48.35 -16.03
C SER A 24 -8.65 -47.10 -15.23
N ALA A 25 -7.96 -46.16 -15.86
CA ALA A 25 -7.74 -44.83 -15.29
C ALA A 25 -9.07 -44.06 -15.31
N GLN A 26 -9.78 -44.07 -14.18
CA GLN A 26 -10.83 -43.08 -13.93
C GLN A 26 -10.13 -41.73 -13.71
N ALA A 27 -10.19 -40.87 -14.72
CA ALA A 27 -9.79 -39.49 -14.61
C ALA A 27 -10.75 -38.76 -13.66
N THR A 28 -10.32 -38.53 -12.42
CA THR A 28 -10.90 -37.50 -11.57
C THR A 28 -10.63 -36.15 -12.24
N GLN A 29 -11.64 -35.61 -12.93
CA GLN A 29 -11.71 -34.18 -13.24
C GLN A 29 -11.79 -33.42 -11.92
N ALA A 30 -10.63 -33.05 -11.38
CA ALA A 30 -10.56 -31.89 -10.51
C ALA A 30 -10.96 -30.69 -11.39
N GLY A 31 -12.12 -30.11 -11.11
CA GLY A 31 -12.61 -28.93 -11.79
C GLY A 31 -11.56 -27.83 -11.72
N GLN A 32 -10.88 -27.59 -12.84
CA GLN A 32 -10.22 -26.33 -13.06
C GLN A 32 -11.32 -25.30 -13.19
N ALA A 33 -11.54 -24.51 -12.13
CA ALA A 33 -12.15 -23.21 -12.26
C ALA A 33 -11.23 -22.41 -13.21
N GLY A 34 -11.56 -22.44 -14.50
CA GLY A 34 -10.83 -21.68 -15.50
C GLY A 34 -10.89 -20.21 -15.12
N GLU A 35 -9.75 -19.62 -14.79
CA GLU A 35 -9.58 -18.17 -14.89
C GLU A 35 -10.02 -17.79 -16.31
N ARG A 36 -11.14 -17.06 -16.41
CA ARG A 36 -11.57 -16.51 -17.69
C ARG A 36 -10.58 -15.42 -18.06
N ASP A 37 -9.66 -15.76 -18.95
CA ASP A 37 -8.64 -14.85 -19.47
C ASP A 37 -9.29 -13.50 -19.84
N GLY A 38 -8.89 -12.43 -19.14
CA GLY A 38 -9.38 -11.06 -19.36
C GLY A 38 -10.52 -10.57 -18.44
N ASN A 39 -11.11 -11.37 -17.56
CA ASN A 39 -12.17 -10.91 -16.64
C ASN A 39 -11.64 -10.37 -15.29
N PHE A 40 -10.63 -9.50 -15.35
CA PHE A 40 -10.03 -8.87 -14.17
C PHE A 40 -9.59 -7.44 -14.45
N ILE A 41 -9.48 -6.60 -13.43
CA ILE A 41 -8.87 -5.26 -13.51
C ILE A 41 -7.50 -5.22 -12.84
N LEU A 42 -6.64 -4.33 -13.34
CA LEU A 42 -5.40 -3.91 -12.67
C LEU A 42 -5.66 -2.61 -11.91
N ILE A 43 -5.45 -2.64 -10.59
CA ILE A 43 -5.55 -1.48 -9.70
C ILE A 43 -4.13 -1.03 -9.34
N ALA A 44 -3.73 0.16 -9.78
CA ALA A 44 -2.51 0.78 -9.26
C ALA A 44 -2.84 1.53 -7.97
N SER A 45 -2.16 1.14 -6.89
CA SER A 45 -2.38 1.69 -5.55
C SER A 45 -1.06 1.91 -4.82
N THR A 46 -1.15 2.24 -3.53
CA THR A 46 0.01 2.53 -2.70
C THR A 46 0.41 1.36 -1.80
N THR A 47 1.71 1.23 -1.52
CA THR A 47 2.22 0.23 -0.57
C THR A 47 1.59 0.33 0.81
N SER A 48 1.27 1.54 1.29
CA SER A 48 0.54 1.72 2.55
C SER A 48 -0.90 1.20 2.47
N THR A 49 -1.62 1.44 1.37
CA THR A 49 -2.96 0.87 1.19
C THR A 49 -2.93 -0.66 1.24
N GLU A 50 -1.95 -1.29 0.58
CA GLU A 50 -1.77 -2.74 0.60
C GLU A 50 -1.45 -3.25 2.01
N GLN A 51 -0.45 -2.65 2.67
CA GLN A 51 0.01 -3.05 4.00
C GLN A 51 -1.01 -2.76 5.11
N SER A 52 -1.97 -1.86 4.86
CA SER A 52 -3.11 -1.65 5.74
C SER A 52 -4.05 -2.85 5.82
N GLY A 53 -3.92 -3.86 4.95
CA GLY A 53 -4.77 -5.05 4.93
C GLY A 53 -6.17 -4.84 4.34
N LEU A 54 -6.50 -3.61 3.93
CA LEU A 54 -7.82 -3.28 3.39
C LEU A 54 -8.14 -4.09 2.12
N PHE A 55 -7.21 -4.19 1.16
CA PHE A 55 -7.48 -4.89 -0.10
C PHE A 55 -7.78 -6.38 0.10
N ALA A 56 -7.05 -7.04 0.99
CA ALA A 56 -7.33 -8.43 1.38
C ALA A 56 -8.74 -8.60 1.97
N HIS A 57 -9.32 -7.54 2.54
CA HIS A 57 -10.69 -7.54 3.03
C HIS A 57 -11.72 -7.24 1.94
N ILE A 58 -11.54 -6.18 1.14
CA ILE A 58 -12.59 -5.70 0.22
C ILE A 58 -12.59 -6.39 -1.14
N LEU A 59 -11.43 -6.79 -1.67
CA LEU A 59 -11.37 -7.34 -3.04
C LEU A 59 -12.07 -8.70 -3.17
N PRO A 60 -11.93 -9.66 -2.23
CA PRO A 60 -12.69 -10.91 -2.32
C PRO A 60 -14.21 -10.71 -2.32
N ARG A 61 -14.71 -9.66 -1.66
CA ARG A 61 -16.14 -9.30 -1.63
C ARG A 61 -16.61 -8.73 -2.97
N PHE A 62 -15.78 -7.87 -3.57
CA PHE A 62 -16.02 -7.39 -4.92
C PHE A 62 -16.04 -8.54 -5.94
N GLU A 63 -15.06 -9.44 -5.88
CA GLU A 63 -14.97 -10.60 -6.77
C GLU A 63 -16.19 -11.51 -6.62
N ALA A 64 -16.63 -11.77 -5.39
CA ALA A 64 -17.84 -12.57 -5.14
C ALA A 64 -19.12 -11.91 -5.67
N ALA A 65 -19.25 -10.59 -5.54
CA ALA A 65 -20.44 -9.85 -5.97
C ALA A 65 -20.52 -9.67 -7.50
N SER A 66 -19.39 -9.53 -8.17
CA SER A 66 -19.32 -9.15 -9.59
C SER A 66 -18.82 -10.26 -10.53
N GLY A 67 -18.11 -11.24 -9.99
CA GLY A 67 -17.35 -12.22 -10.75
C GLY A 67 -16.10 -11.65 -11.44
N ILE A 68 -15.71 -10.39 -11.18
CA ILE A 68 -14.59 -9.70 -11.81
C ILE A 68 -13.38 -9.75 -10.87
N GLY A 69 -12.25 -10.30 -11.33
CA GLY A 69 -11.00 -10.32 -10.56
C GLY A 69 -10.40 -8.92 -10.35
N ALA A 70 -9.70 -8.71 -9.22
CA ALA A 70 -9.00 -7.44 -8.96
C ALA A 70 -7.56 -7.68 -8.51
N ARG A 71 -6.59 -7.24 -9.32
CA ARG A 71 -5.16 -7.42 -9.06
C ARG A 71 -4.50 -6.08 -8.75
N VAL A 72 -3.78 -5.99 -7.64
CA VAL A 72 -3.18 -4.75 -7.15
C VAL A 72 -1.70 -4.67 -7.53
N VAL A 73 -1.29 -3.50 -8.05
CA VAL A 73 0.10 -3.10 -8.19
C VAL A 73 0.38 -2.02 -7.14
N ALA A 74 1.01 -2.42 -6.03
CA ALA A 74 1.27 -1.54 -4.90
C ALA A 74 2.65 -0.85 -5.02
N VAL A 75 2.65 0.46 -5.20
CA VAL A 75 3.86 1.28 -5.45
C VAL A 75 3.78 2.63 -4.71
N GLY A 76 4.67 3.59 -4.96
CA GLY A 76 4.45 4.98 -4.51
C GLY A 76 3.37 5.67 -5.35
N THR A 77 2.59 6.61 -4.79
CA THR A 77 1.56 7.37 -5.53
C THR A 77 2.06 7.97 -6.84
N GLY A 78 3.26 8.57 -6.86
CA GLY A 78 3.85 9.07 -8.11
C GLY A 78 4.06 7.98 -9.16
N GLN A 79 4.43 6.77 -8.73
CA GLN A 79 4.56 5.62 -9.63
C GLN A 79 3.20 5.06 -10.06
N ALA A 80 2.21 4.99 -9.16
CA ALA A 80 0.86 4.57 -9.49
C ALA A 80 0.23 5.48 -10.55
N LEU A 81 0.38 6.80 -10.40
CA LEU A 81 -0.05 7.78 -11.39
C LEU A 81 0.68 7.59 -12.71
N ARG A 82 2.01 7.32 -12.71
CA ARG A 82 2.75 7.02 -13.93
C ARG A 82 2.29 5.73 -14.63
N LEU A 83 1.89 4.70 -13.88
CA LEU A 83 1.28 3.50 -14.46
C LEU A 83 -0.04 3.85 -15.16
N GLY A 84 -0.89 4.63 -14.51
CA GLY A 84 -2.13 5.12 -15.12
C GLY A 84 -1.89 5.99 -16.36
N GLN A 85 -0.89 6.88 -16.33
CA GLN A 85 -0.52 7.72 -17.48
C GLN A 85 -0.12 6.88 -18.70
N ARG A 86 0.53 5.73 -18.50
CA ARG A 86 0.95 4.81 -19.56
C ARG A 86 -0.13 3.82 -19.99
N GLY A 87 -1.25 3.75 -19.27
CA GLY A 87 -2.28 2.74 -19.50
C GLY A 87 -1.91 1.35 -18.96
N ASP A 88 -0.94 1.26 -18.06
CA ASP A 88 -0.50 -0.01 -17.44
C ASP A 88 -1.40 -0.46 -16.27
N ALA A 89 -2.45 0.32 -15.97
CA ALA A 89 -3.48 0.01 -15.00
C ALA A 89 -4.86 0.43 -15.52
N ASP A 90 -5.90 -0.24 -15.05
CA ASP A 90 -7.28 0.06 -15.40
C ASP A 90 -7.88 1.13 -14.46
N VAL A 91 -7.53 1.04 -13.17
CA VAL A 91 -8.03 1.91 -12.09
C VAL A 91 -6.87 2.38 -11.23
N LEU A 92 -6.93 3.65 -10.80
CA LEU A 92 -6.10 4.17 -9.72
C LEU A 92 -6.89 4.18 -8.41
N PHE A 93 -6.25 3.76 -7.32
CA PHE A 93 -6.79 3.85 -5.97
C PHE A 93 -5.71 4.42 -5.06
N VAL A 94 -5.68 5.74 -4.86
CA VAL A 94 -4.58 6.44 -4.17
C VAL A 94 -5.13 7.46 -3.17
N HIS A 95 -4.23 8.19 -2.48
CA HIS A 95 -4.58 9.11 -1.39
C HIS A 95 -3.80 10.44 -1.46
N ASP A 96 -3.65 11.00 -2.66
CA ASP A 96 -3.12 12.35 -2.84
C ASP A 96 -4.07 13.15 -3.74
N ARG A 97 -5.08 13.76 -3.12
CA ARG A 97 -6.13 14.50 -3.81
C ARG A 97 -5.59 15.54 -4.80
N ILE A 98 -4.53 16.25 -4.45
CA ILE A 98 -3.94 17.27 -5.33
C ILE A 98 -3.37 16.62 -6.60
N ALA A 99 -2.65 15.50 -6.44
CA ALA A 99 -2.10 14.77 -7.57
C ALA A 99 -3.18 14.06 -8.41
N GLU A 100 -4.22 13.55 -7.76
CA GLU A 100 -5.40 12.94 -8.37
C GLU A 100 -6.20 13.93 -9.24
N GLU A 101 -6.52 15.11 -8.69
CA GLU A 101 -7.24 16.17 -9.40
C GLU A 101 -6.43 16.66 -10.61
N ARG A 102 -5.11 16.82 -10.43
CA ARG A 102 -4.21 17.14 -11.54
C ARG A 102 -4.19 16.05 -12.62
N PHE A 103 -4.14 14.78 -12.24
CA PHE A 103 -4.14 13.65 -13.18
C PHE A 103 -5.41 13.62 -14.04
N VAL A 104 -6.57 13.94 -13.46
CA VAL A 104 -7.84 14.10 -14.20
C VAL A 104 -7.84 15.35 -15.06
N ALA A 105 -7.36 16.50 -14.55
CA ALA A 105 -7.30 17.75 -15.29
C ALA A 105 -6.39 17.67 -16.53
N GLU A 106 -5.29 16.91 -16.46
CA GLU A 106 -4.40 16.62 -17.59
C GLU A 106 -4.99 15.55 -18.55
N GLY A 107 -6.16 15.00 -18.21
CA GLY A 107 -6.93 14.07 -19.03
C GLY A 107 -6.42 12.64 -19.00
N PHE A 108 -5.58 12.25 -18.04
CA PHE A 108 -5.08 10.88 -17.91
C PHE A 108 -6.09 9.94 -17.23
N GLY A 109 -7.01 10.50 -16.45
CA GLY A 109 -8.10 9.76 -15.81
C GLY A 109 -9.44 10.45 -16.01
N VAL A 110 -10.51 9.72 -15.72
CA VAL A 110 -11.87 10.22 -15.77
C VAL A 110 -12.60 9.90 -14.47
N GLY A 111 -13.37 10.88 -13.97
CA GLY A 111 -14.29 10.72 -12.85
C GLY A 111 -13.63 10.29 -11.54
N ARG A 112 -12.75 11.14 -10.98
CA ARG A 112 -12.28 10.95 -9.59
C ARG A 112 -13.48 10.94 -8.65
N ARG A 113 -13.61 9.88 -7.84
CA ARG A 113 -14.59 9.80 -6.75
C ARG A 113 -13.90 9.65 -5.41
N ASP A 114 -14.44 10.32 -4.39
CA ASP A 114 -14.06 10.07 -3.01
C ASP A 114 -14.60 8.68 -2.60
N VAL A 115 -13.83 7.93 -1.82
CA VAL A 115 -14.20 6.56 -1.40
C VAL A 115 -14.34 6.46 0.11
N MET A 116 -13.28 6.84 0.81
CA MET A 116 -13.17 6.74 2.26
C MET A 116 -12.02 7.63 2.72
N TYR A 117 -11.90 7.83 4.03
CA TYR A 117 -10.72 8.42 4.62
C TYR A 117 -10.20 7.59 5.79
N ASN A 118 -8.92 7.79 6.09
CA ASN A 118 -8.35 7.50 7.40
C ASN A 118 -7.56 8.73 7.87
N ASP A 119 -6.65 8.54 8.80
CA ASP A 119 -5.73 9.56 9.26
C ASP A 119 -4.27 9.10 9.23
N PHE A 120 -3.40 10.09 9.08
CA PHE A 120 -1.99 9.97 9.39
C PHE A 120 -1.76 10.12 10.90
N VAL A 121 -0.70 9.50 11.39
CA VAL A 121 -0.18 9.64 12.74
C VAL A 121 1.33 9.85 12.68
N ILE A 122 1.88 10.60 13.62
CA ILE A 122 3.32 10.59 13.84
C ILE A 122 3.59 9.48 14.86
N ILE A 123 4.31 8.46 14.41
CA ILE A 123 4.88 7.44 15.30
C ILE A 123 6.22 7.94 15.82
N GLY A 124 6.64 7.48 16.99
CA GLY A 124 7.92 7.87 17.56
C GLY A 124 8.24 7.13 18.87
N PRO A 125 9.41 7.40 19.46
CA PRO A 125 9.87 6.76 20.69
C PRO A 125 8.89 6.99 21.85
N ARG A 126 8.65 5.96 22.67
CA ARG A 126 7.87 6.10 23.91
C ARG A 126 8.45 7.13 24.87
N SER A 127 9.77 7.34 24.86
CA SER A 127 10.44 8.35 25.67
C SER A 127 10.16 9.78 25.22
N ASP A 128 9.59 9.97 24.03
CA ASP A 128 9.22 11.25 23.42
C ASP A 128 10.28 12.35 23.57
N PRO A 129 11.50 12.17 23.01
CA PRO A 129 12.61 13.12 23.19
C PRO A 129 12.32 14.52 22.64
N ALA A 130 11.33 14.68 21.75
CA ALA A 130 10.88 15.97 21.24
C ALA A 130 9.65 16.54 21.97
N ALA A 131 9.15 15.86 23.01
CA ALA A 131 8.02 16.27 23.83
C ALA A 131 6.74 16.64 23.03
N ILE A 132 6.41 15.86 21.99
CA ILE A 132 5.28 16.15 21.11
C ILE A 132 3.94 15.61 21.61
N ALA A 133 3.93 14.68 22.56
CA ALA A 133 2.71 13.96 22.98
C ALA A 133 1.62 14.86 23.58
N GLN A 134 2.02 16.01 24.14
CA GLN A 134 1.10 16.97 24.75
C GLN A 134 0.67 18.10 23.80
N LEU A 135 1.19 18.10 22.57
CA LEU A 135 0.88 19.13 21.59
C LEU A 135 -0.46 18.80 20.90
N GLY A 136 -1.19 19.84 20.52
CA GLY A 136 -2.43 19.72 19.72
C GLY A 136 -2.27 20.18 18.26
N ASP A 137 -1.07 20.62 17.86
CA ASP A 137 -0.79 21.20 16.55
C ASP A 137 0.37 20.44 15.88
N VAL A 138 0.12 19.84 14.71
CA VAL A 138 1.13 19.03 14.00
C VAL A 138 2.33 19.87 13.55
N GLY A 139 2.12 21.16 13.24
CA GLY A 139 3.22 22.06 12.90
C GLY A 139 4.12 22.38 14.10
N ALA A 140 3.56 22.49 15.29
CA ALA A 140 4.31 22.59 16.54
C ALA A 140 5.08 21.30 16.83
N ALA A 141 4.46 20.13 16.63
CA ALA A 141 5.12 18.83 16.79
C ALA A 141 6.32 18.66 15.86
N LEU A 142 6.15 18.98 14.57
CA LEU A 142 7.24 18.93 13.60
C LEU A 142 8.38 19.90 13.92
N ARG A 143 8.05 21.14 14.31
CA ARG A 143 9.07 22.10 14.77
C ARG A 143 9.81 21.59 16.00
N ALA A 144 9.11 20.98 16.97
CA ALA A 144 9.75 20.42 18.16
C ALA A 144 10.71 19.26 17.81
N ILE A 145 10.32 18.36 16.91
CA ILE A 145 11.21 17.29 16.39
C ILE A 145 12.46 17.91 15.76
N ALA A 146 12.29 18.91 14.89
CA ALA A 146 13.40 19.57 14.21
C ALA A 146 14.32 20.33 15.18
N SER A 147 13.76 21.04 16.16
CA SER A 147 14.53 21.77 17.19
C SER A 147 15.31 20.83 18.11
N ALA A 148 14.72 19.70 18.49
CA ALA A 148 15.40 18.66 19.27
C ALA A 148 16.44 17.88 18.44
N ARG A 149 16.43 18.04 17.11
CA ARG A 149 17.14 17.19 16.15
C ARG A 149 16.90 15.70 16.42
N ALA A 150 15.67 15.37 16.83
CA ALA A 150 15.31 13.99 17.06
C ALA A 150 15.23 13.24 15.73
N ALA A 151 15.71 12.00 15.70
CA ALA A 151 15.73 11.20 14.48
C ALA A 151 14.31 11.12 13.87
N PHE A 152 14.20 11.43 12.58
CA PHE A 152 12.98 11.37 11.79
C PHE A 152 13.25 10.58 10.51
N VAL A 153 12.50 9.51 10.31
CA VAL A 153 12.57 8.68 9.10
C VAL A 153 11.47 9.12 8.14
N SER A 154 11.91 9.55 6.97
CA SER A 154 11.07 9.77 5.80
C SER A 154 11.11 8.56 4.88
N ARG A 155 9.96 8.29 4.27
CA ARG A 155 9.82 7.34 3.17
C ARG A 155 10.74 7.69 2.00
N GLY A 156 10.83 8.97 1.63
CA GLY A 156 11.66 9.43 0.52
C GLY A 156 11.35 8.80 -0.84
N ASP A 157 10.14 8.31 -1.08
CA ASP A 157 9.80 7.40 -2.19
C ASP A 157 8.72 7.94 -3.16
N ASP A 158 8.47 9.25 -3.11
CA ASP A 158 7.40 9.94 -3.86
C ASP A 158 5.98 9.37 -3.68
N SER A 159 5.72 8.67 -2.58
CA SER A 159 4.37 8.24 -2.21
C SER A 159 3.49 9.36 -1.67
N GLY A 160 2.18 9.11 -1.59
CA GLY A 160 1.21 10.02 -0.98
C GLY A 160 1.59 10.38 0.46
N THR A 161 2.09 9.42 1.25
CA THR A 161 2.59 9.69 2.60
C THR A 161 3.82 10.59 2.59
N HIS A 162 4.79 10.35 1.71
CA HIS A 162 5.96 11.23 1.57
C HIS A 162 5.56 12.64 1.14
N LYS A 163 4.63 12.78 0.19
CA LYS A 163 4.12 14.09 -0.23
C LYS A 163 3.33 14.78 0.88
N ALA A 164 2.54 14.05 1.66
CA ALA A 164 1.85 14.59 2.84
C ALA A 164 2.84 15.07 3.90
N GLU A 165 3.85 14.27 4.21
CA GLU A 165 4.93 14.62 5.12
C GLU A 165 5.65 15.91 4.71
N LEU A 166 6.08 16.02 3.44
CA LEU A 166 6.73 17.24 2.93
C LEU A 166 5.80 18.46 2.98
N ARG A 167 4.50 18.30 2.74
CA ARG A 167 3.51 19.38 2.89
C ARG A 167 3.38 19.83 4.35
N LEU A 168 3.39 18.89 5.28
CA LEU A 168 3.32 19.20 6.71
C LEU A 168 4.58 19.94 7.19
N TRP A 169 5.77 19.52 6.76
CA TRP A 169 7.02 20.23 7.04
C TRP A 169 7.01 21.66 6.48
N ALA A 170 6.62 21.83 5.22
CA ALA A 170 6.53 23.14 4.60
C ALA A 170 5.51 24.05 5.33
N ALA A 171 4.36 23.51 5.73
CA ALA A 171 3.37 24.24 6.52
C ALA A 171 3.87 24.60 7.93
N ALA A 172 4.83 23.84 8.47
CA ALA A 172 5.53 24.13 9.71
C ALA A 172 6.67 25.16 9.54
N GLY A 173 6.89 25.68 8.33
CA GLY A 173 7.95 26.63 8.01
C GLY A 173 9.33 25.99 7.84
N ILE A 174 9.39 24.67 7.63
CA ILE A 174 10.63 23.92 7.42
C ILE A 174 10.58 23.35 6.00
N ASP A 175 11.40 23.90 5.12
CA ASP A 175 11.47 23.43 3.74
C ASP A 175 12.33 22.16 3.61
N SER A 176 12.21 21.52 2.45
CA SER A 176 12.87 20.25 2.19
C SER A 176 14.40 20.36 2.01
N ALA A 177 14.93 21.55 1.72
CA ALA A 177 16.37 21.80 1.68
C ALA A 177 16.93 21.88 3.10
N GLN A 178 16.20 22.50 4.03
CA GLN A 178 16.55 22.54 5.46
C GLN A 178 16.57 21.14 6.09
N LEU A 179 15.55 20.30 5.82
CA LEU A 179 15.54 18.90 6.27
C LEU A 179 16.78 18.14 5.79
N ARG A 180 17.23 18.47 4.57
CA ARG A 180 18.39 17.88 3.92
C ARG A 180 19.64 18.73 4.10
N ALA A 181 19.74 19.64 5.06
CA ALA A 181 20.98 20.38 5.28
C ALA A 181 22.01 19.52 6.04
N ASP A 182 21.58 18.80 7.08
CA ASP A 182 22.50 18.05 7.93
C ASP A 182 22.89 16.68 7.33
N ARG A 183 24.16 16.32 7.50
CA ARG A 183 24.79 15.10 6.96
C ARG A 183 25.76 14.51 7.99
N GLY A 184 26.17 13.26 7.77
CA GLY A 184 27.08 12.55 8.66
C GLY A 184 26.49 12.39 10.06
N ASP A 185 27.30 12.62 11.08
CA ASP A 185 26.93 12.43 12.49
C ASP A 185 25.84 13.41 12.98
N ASN A 186 25.64 14.53 12.27
CA ASN A 186 24.61 15.52 12.58
C ASN A 186 23.26 15.22 11.91
N ARG A 187 23.16 14.13 11.15
CA ARG A 187 21.95 13.78 10.41
C ARG A 187 20.86 13.34 11.38
N TRP A 188 19.72 14.02 11.33
CA TRP A 188 18.51 13.64 12.06
C TRP A 188 17.35 13.29 11.11
N TYR A 189 17.37 13.74 9.85
CA TYR A 189 16.37 13.39 8.84
C TYR A 189 16.90 12.33 7.87
N PHE A 190 16.23 11.18 7.81
CA PHE A 190 16.66 9.98 7.09
C PHE A 190 15.66 9.60 6.02
N GLU A 191 16.05 9.71 4.74
CA GLU A 191 15.23 9.24 3.63
C GLU A 191 15.60 7.81 3.27
N THR A 192 14.62 6.91 3.28
CA THR A 192 14.85 5.48 3.00
C THR A 192 14.70 5.12 1.53
N GLY A 193 13.98 5.93 0.74
CA GLY A 193 13.64 5.59 -0.65
C GLY A 193 12.76 4.35 -0.77
N SER A 194 12.02 4.01 0.28
CA SER A 194 11.35 2.72 0.43
C SER A 194 9.87 2.84 0.83
N GLY A 195 9.13 1.75 0.65
CA GLY A 195 7.73 1.65 1.07
C GLY A 195 7.56 1.72 2.60
N MET A 196 6.31 1.74 3.06
CA MET A 196 6.01 1.99 4.48
C MET A 196 6.59 0.93 5.43
N GLY A 197 6.45 -0.36 5.12
CA GLY A 197 7.01 -1.44 5.95
C GLY A 197 8.53 -1.32 6.22
N PRO A 198 9.40 -1.24 5.20
CA PRO A 198 10.83 -1.00 5.41
C PRO A 198 11.13 0.31 6.13
N ALA A 199 10.42 1.41 5.82
CA ALA A 199 10.60 2.68 6.52
C ALA A 199 10.24 2.59 8.02
N LEU A 200 9.18 1.86 8.37
CA LEU A 200 8.81 1.57 9.77
C LEU A 200 9.86 0.72 10.48
N ASN A 201 10.47 -0.27 9.81
CA ASN A 201 11.59 -1.03 10.38
C ASN A 201 12.81 -0.12 10.62
N SER A 202 13.16 0.76 9.68
CA SER A 202 14.23 1.75 9.89
C SER A 202 13.92 2.67 11.07
N ALA A 203 12.68 3.14 11.19
CA ALA A 203 12.27 3.97 12.32
C ALA A 203 12.39 3.22 13.65
N ALA A 204 12.00 1.94 13.69
CA ALA A 204 12.12 1.10 14.88
C ALA A 204 13.59 0.85 15.24
N GLU A 205 14.46 0.67 14.25
CA GLU A 205 15.90 0.48 14.44
C GLU A 205 16.61 1.74 14.96
N LEU A 206 16.26 2.90 14.41
CA LEU A 206 16.84 4.18 14.80
C LEU A 206 16.17 4.80 16.03
N ASN A 207 15.10 4.19 16.55
CA ASN A 207 14.22 4.77 17.55
C ASN A 207 13.83 6.21 17.15
N ALA A 208 13.21 6.33 15.97
CA ALA A 208 12.96 7.58 15.28
C ALA A 208 11.46 7.87 15.09
N TYR A 209 11.13 9.14 14.91
CA TYR A 209 9.81 9.58 14.48
C TYR A 209 9.57 9.27 13.00
N LEU A 210 8.31 9.06 12.61
CA LEU A 210 7.93 8.86 11.20
C LEU A 210 6.43 9.18 11.01
N LEU A 211 6.05 9.70 9.84
CA LEU A 211 4.63 9.84 9.46
C LEU A 211 4.11 8.53 8.84
N SER A 212 3.07 7.94 9.43
CA SER A 212 2.45 6.70 8.96
C SER A 212 0.94 6.85 8.84
N ASP A 213 0.29 6.11 7.94
CA ASP A 213 -1.16 5.91 8.04
C ASP A 213 -1.46 5.00 9.23
N ARG A 214 -2.52 5.30 9.97
CA ARG A 214 -2.87 4.57 11.20
C ARG A 214 -3.03 3.07 10.97
N ALA A 215 -3.65 2.67 9.87
CA ALA A 215 -3.93 1.26 9.61
C ALA A 215 -2.65 0.44 9.37
N THR A 216 -1.69 0.98 8.60
CA THR A 216 -0.39 0.33 8.42
C THR A 216 0.38 0.24 9.72
N TRP A 217 0.37 1.29 10.56
CA TRP A 217 0.96 1.21 11.90
C TRP A 217 0.31 0.12 12.76
N LEU A 218 -1.02 -0.01 12.73
CA LEU A 218 -1.73 -1.01 13.51
C LEU A 218 -1.53 -2.45 13.02
N ASN A 219 -1.26 -2.67 11.74
CA ASN A 219 -0.83 -3.98 11.22
C ASN A 219 0.67 -4.25 11.39
N PHE A 220 1.48 -3.21 11.63
CA PHE A 220 2.91 -3.37 11.78
C PHE A 220 3.26 -4.07 13.10
N SER A 221 3.99 -5.19 13.01
CA SER A 221 4.31 -6.04 14.15
C SER A 221 5.63 -5.67 14.85
N ASN A 222 6.65 -5.23 14.10
CA ASN A 222 7.99 -4.96 14.65
C ASN A 222 8.10 -3.53 15.24
N ARG A 223 7.25 -3.20 16.22
CA ARG A 223 7.13 -1.84 16.75
C ARG A 223 8.28 -1.40 17.66
N ARG A 224 8.98 -2.35 18.29
CA ARG A 224 9.98 -2.08 19.35
C ARG A 224 9.43 -1.07 20.36
N ASP A 225 10.17 0.00 20.66
CA ASP A 225 9.79 1.04 21.61
C ASP A 225 8.94 2.17 21.00
N LEU A 226 8.51 2.03 19.74
CA LEU A 226 7.72 3.04 19.06
C LEU A 226 6.24 2.95 19.45
N THR A 227 5.61 4.12 19.52
CA THR A 227 4.18 4.30 19.77
C THR A 227 3.62 5.39 18.85
N ILE A 228 2.30 5.56 18.83
CA ILE A 228 1.71 6.80 18.29
C ILE A 228 2.11 7.93 19.24
N ALA A 229 2.93 8.86 18.74
CA ALA A 229 3.45 9.99 19.50
C ALA A 229 2.59 11.26 19.30
N PHE A 230 1.95 11.40 18.13
CA PHE A 230 1.02 12.51 17.86
C PHE A 230 -0.08 12.10 16.88
N GLN A 231 -1.30 12.58 17.10
CA GLN A 231 -2.50 12.29 16.31
C GLN A 231 -3.59 13.35 16.51
N GLY A 232 -4.63 13.34 15.66
CA GLY A 232 -5.87 14.09 15.88
C GLY A 232 -5.93 15.50 15.27
N ASP A 233 -4.83 16.01 14.72
CA ASP A 233 -4.83 17.27 13.98
C ASP A 233 -5.60 17.10 12.64
N PRO A 234 -6.53 18.00 12.27
CA PRO A 234 -7.27 17.90 11.01
C PRO A 234 -6.39 17.85 9.75
N ARG A 235 -5.16 18.40 9.80
CA ARG A 235 -4.19 18.31 8.68
C ARG A 235 -3.65 16.90 8.45
N LEU A 236 -3.87 15.98 9.39
CA LEU A 236 -3.55 14.56 9.25
C LEU A 236 -4.65 13.77 8.53
N TYR A 237 -5.75 14.41 8.14
CA TYR A 237 -6.81 13.77 7.35
C TYR A 237 -6.26 13.21 6.03
N ASN A 238 -6.60 11.96 5.73
CA ASN A 238 -6.08 11.25 4.56
C ASN A 238 -7.22 10.67 3.72
N GLN A 239 -7.60 11.40 2.66
CA GLN A 239 -8.67 11.04 1.74
C GLN A 239 -8.15 10.06 0.69
N TYR A 240 -8.89 8.97 0.47
CA TYR A 240 -8.68 8.07 -0.66
C TYR A 240 -9.62 8.40 -1.80
N GLY A 241 -9.07 8.37 -3.01
CA GLY A 241 -9.80 8.55 -4.26
C GLY A 241 -9.66 7.33 -5.18
N VAL A 242 -10.69 7.10 -5.98
CA VAL A 242 -10.66 6.13 -7.08
C VAL A 242 -10.85 6.85 -8.42
N ILE A 243 -10.08 6.47 -9.43
CA ILE A 243 -10.08 7.10 -10.75
C ILE A 243 -10.01 6.01 -11.83
N LEU A 244 -10.85 6.11 -12.85
CA LEU A 244 -10.71 5.28 -14.04
C LEU A 244 -9.61 5.86 -14.94
N VAL A 245 -8.66 5.04 -15.39
CA VAL A 245 -7.68 5.47 -16.39
C VAL A 245 -8.40 5.76 -17.71
N ASN A 246 -8.06 6.86 -18.38
CA ASN A 246 -8.86 7.37 -19.49
C ASN A 246 -8.84 6.43 -20.72
N PRO A 247 -9.95 5.74 -21.04
CA PRO A 247 -10.01 4.79 -22.15
C PRO A 247 -9.93 5.48 -23.53
N ALA A 248 -10.27 6.77 -23.62
CA ALA A 248 -10.09 7.54 -24.86
C ALA A 248 -8.61 7.76 -25.20
N ARG A 249 -7.72 7.72 -24.21
CA ARG A 249 -6.26 7.73 -24.42
C ARG A 249 -5.69 6.34 -24.57
N HIS A 250 -6.24 5.37 -23.84
CA HIS A 250 -5.76 4.00 -23.75
C HIS A 250 -6.89 3.01 -24.07
N PRO A 251 -7.14 2.69 -25.36
CA PRO A 251 -8.28 1.85 -25.76
C PRO A 251 -8.28 0.43 -25.18
N HIS A 252 -7.14 -0.05 -24.68
CA HIS A 252 -7.00 -1.35 -24.03
C HIS A 252 -7.37 -1.36 -22.54
N VAL A 253 -7.57 -0.19 -21.93
CA VAL A 253 -8.08 -0.09 -20.56
C VAL A 253 -9.47 -0.71 -20.49
N LYS A 254 -9.70 -1.57 -19.49
CA LYS A 254 -10.94 -2.33 -19.32
C LYS A 254 -12.04 -1.47 -18.70
N GLU A 255 -12.48 -0.44 -19.43
CA GLU A 255 -13.43 0.57 -18.97
C GLU A 255 -14.64 -0.02 -18.25
N LYS A 256 -15.32 -0.99 -18.85
CA LYS A 256 -16.53 -1.60 -18.27
C LYS A 256 -16.25 -2.26 -16.92
N LEU A 257 -15.14 -2.98 -16.79
CA LEU A 257 -14.77 -3.66 -15.55
C LEU A 257 -14.28 -2.66 -14.49
N GLY A 258 -13.51 -1.66 -14.91
CA GLY A 258 -13.05 -0.59 -14.02
C GLY A 258 -14.21 0.24 -13.46
N ARG A 259 -15.21 0.57 -14.28
CA ARG A 259 -16.45 1.22 -13.83
C ARG A 259 -17.24 0.36 -12.86
N ALA A 260 -17.36 -0.94 -13.12
CA ALA A 260 -18.03 -1.86 -12.19
C ALA A 260 -17.37 -1.86 -10.80
N PHE A 261 -16.04 -1.84 -10.74
CA PHE A 261 -15.33 -1.69 -9.45
C PHE A 261 -15.57 -0.33 -8.80
N ILE A 262 -15.50 0.77 -9.57
CA ILE A 262 -15.75 2.13 -9.04
C ILE A 262 -17.17 2.26 -8.50
N ASP A 263 -18.17 1.77 -9.22
CA ASP A 263 -19.57 1.82 -8.80
C ASP A 263 -19.82 0.93 -7.58
N TRP A 264 -19.18 -0.25 -7.51
CA TRP A 264 -19.27 -1.09 -6.32
C TRP A 264 -18.63 -0.45 -5.09
N ILE A 265 -17.38 0.04 -5.22
CA ILE A 265 -16.62 0.58 -4.07
C ILE A 265 -17.22 1.88 -3.53
N THR A 266 -17.87 2.66 -4.40
CA THR A 266 -18.59 3.90 -4.01
C THR A 266 -20.06 3.66 -3.68
N GLY A 267 -20.60 2.48 -4.00
CA GLY A 267 -21.97 2.07 -3.70
C GLY A 267 -22.15 1.48 -2.30
N PRO A 268 -23.40 1.14 -1.92
CA PRO A 268 -23.74 0.67 -0.58
C PRO A 268 -22.91 -0.54 -0.12
N ASP A 269 -22.70 -1.52 -0.98
CA ASP A 269 -21.99 -2.76 -0.63
C ASP A 269 -20.50 -2.52 -0.37
N GLY A 270 -19.84 -1.73 -1.24
CA GLY A 270 -18.44 -1.39 -1.06
C GLY A 270 -18.22 -0.50 0.17
N GLN A 271 -19.07 0.50 0.37
CA GLN A 271 -19.03 1.36 1.56
C GLN A 271 -19.27 0.56 2.86
N ALA A 272 -20.20 -0.40 2.84
CA ALA A 272 -20.42 -1.31 3.96
C ALA A 272 -19.22 -2.23 4.22
N ALA A 273 -18.58 -2.76 3.16
CA ALA A 273 -17.37 -3.56 3.27
C ALA A 273 -16.20 -2.75 3.88
N ILE A 274 -16.05 -1.47 3.50
CA ILE A 274 -15.06 -0.57 4.10
C ILE A 274 -15.36 -0.34 5.59
N ALA A 275 -16.61 -0.03 5.95
CA ALA A 275 -17.02 0.18 7.35
C ALA A 275 -16.81 -1.06 8.24
N ALA A 276 -16.94 -2.25 7.65
CA ALA A 276 -16.77 -3.52 8.36
C ALA A 276 -15.30 -3.87 8.61
N TYR A 277 -14.35 -3.25 7.92
CA TYR A 277 -12.93 -3.53 8.11
C TYR A 277 -12.42 -2.97 9.44
N ARG A 278 -11.83 -3.85 10.25
CA ARG A 278 -11.27 -3.53 11.58
C ARG A 278 -9.92 -4.20 11.77
N ILE A 279 -9.05 -3.55 12.55
CA ILE A 279 -7.87 -4.18 13.14
C ILE A 279 -8.11 -4.24 14.65
N GLY A 280 -8.18 -5.45 15.21
CA GLY A 280 -8.69 -5.62 16.56
C GLY A 280 -10.13 -5.09 16.66
N ASN A 281 -10.37 -4.17 17.61
CA ASN A 281 -11.68 -3.55 17.78
C ASN A 281 -11.83 -2.21 17.03
N ASP A 282 -10.75 -1.69 16.45
CA ASP A 282 -10.71 -0.34 15.90
C ASP A 282 -11.19 -0.30 14.45
N GLN A 283 -12.08 0.65 14.15
CA GLN A 283 -12.42 1.04 12.78
C GLN A 283 -11.40 2.06 12.30
N LEU A 284 -10.86 1.83 11.09
CA LEU A 284 -9.71 2.59 10.59
C LEU A 284 -9.97 3.32 9.29
N PHE A 285 -10.95 2.86 8.53
CA PHE A 285 -11.41 3.54 7.33
C PHE A 285 -12.87 3.92 7.52
N PHE A 286 -13.16 5.17 7.17
CA PHE A 286 -14.45 5.78 7.31
C PHE A 286 -15.00 6.05 5.91
N PRO A 287 -15.99 5.28 5.44
CA PRO A 287 -16.57 5.45 4.11
C PRO A 287 -17.23 6.83 4.00
N ASN A 288 -17.01 7.51 2.88
CA ASN A 288 -17.52 8.86 2.64
C ASN A 288 -17.80 9.13 1.15
N ALA A 289 -18.14 8.09 0.38
CA ALA A 289 -18.25 8.20 -1.06
C ALA A 289 -19.22 9.33 -1.51
N ARG A 290 -18.80 10.02 -2.58
CA ARG A 290 -19.52 11.11 -3.25
C ARG A 290 -19.35 11.01 -4.76
#